data_AF-A0ABD2MVD0-F1
#
_entry.id   AF-A0ABD2MVD0-F1
#
_cell.length_a   1.000
_cell.length_b   1.000
_cell.length_c   1.000
_cell.angle_alpha   90.00
_cell.angle_beta   90.00
_cell.angle_gamma   90.00
#
_symmetry.space_group_name_H-M   'P 1'
#
loop_
_entity.id
_entity.type
_entity.pdbx_description
1 polymer ?
#
loop_
_entity_poly.entity_id
_entity_poly.type
_entity_poly.pdbx_seq_one_letter_code
_entity_poly.pdbx_strand_id
1 'polypeptide(L)'
;MNILMELYFLIISVFLLFYIFLFVDCETTTISSQISTHITDDGIKERQKRDENDDDSDDEDEEVNDNDSNSREKRKKKGPKVRKVWDRWSKWSECSVSCGIGKQTRWRHCIGGECAPGEKEAQIKTCVMPPC
;
A
#
# COMPACT_ATOMS: atom_id res chain seq x y z
N MET A 1 -30.93 5.17 45.63
CA MET A 1 -29.51 4.98 45.24
C MET A 1 -29.26 3.64 44.55
N ASN A 2 -29.89 2.54 44.96
CA ASN A 2 -29.66 1.22 44.35
C ASN A 2 -30.06 1.12 42.87
N ILE A 3 -31.22 1.67 42.47
CA ILE A 3 -31.70 1.60 41.07
C ILE A 3 -30.76 2.36 40.11
N LEU A 4 -30.15 3.46 40.57
CA LEU A 4 -29.22 4.24 39.76
C LEU A 4 -27.88 3.50 39.56
N MET A 5 -27.42 2.77 40.58
CA MET A 5 -26.22 1.94 40.49
C MET A 5 -26.47 0.71 39.61
N GLU A 6 -27.63 0.06 39.73
CA GLU A 6 -28.05 -1.04 38.84
C GLU A 6 -28.11 -0.59 37.37
N LEU A 7 -28.69 0.59 37.10
CA LEU A 7 -28.75 1.13 35.75
C LEU A 7 -27.36 1.45 35.20
N TYR A 8 -26.46 1.97 36.05
CA TYR A 8 -25.07 2.26 35.68
C TYR A 8 -24.28 0.98 35.34
N PHE A 9 -24.43 -0.09 36.13
CA PHE A 9 -23.81 -1.39 35.85
C PHE A 9 -24.35 -2.01 34.55
N LEU A 10 -25.66 -1.90 34.29
CA LEU A 10 -26.24 -2.37 33.04
C LEU A 10 -25.72 -1.58 31.84
N ILE A 11 -25.61 -0.26 31.96
CA ILE A 11 -25.03 0.59 30.91
C ILE A 11 -23.57 0.21 30.64
N ILE A 12 -22.72 0.09 31.67
CA ILE A 12 -21.32 -0.32 31.49
C ILE A 12 -21.22 -1.69 30.80
N SER A 13 -22.02 -2.66 31.23
CA SER A 13 -22.04 -3.99 30.63
C SER A 13 -22.38 -3.93 29.13
N VAL A 14 -23.40 -3.16 28.75
CA VAL A 14 -23.80 -2.98 27.34
C VAL A 14 -22.70 -2.28 26.53
N PHE A 15 -22.05 -1.25 27.09
CA PHE A 15 -20.95 -0.55 26.42
C PHE A 15 -19.70 -1.45 26.25
N LEU A 16 -19.37 -2.27 27.25
CA LEU A 16 -18.27 -3.23 27.15
C LEU A 16 -18.56 -4.31 26.13
N LEU A 17 -19.79 -4.85 26.10
CA LEU A 17 -20.20 -5.81 25.09
C LEU A 17 -20.15 -5.18 23.69
N PHE A 18 -20.65 -3.97 23.51
CA PHE A 18 -20.58 -3.25 22.24
C PHE A 18 -19.12 -2.99 21.81
N TYR A 19 -18.25 -2.58 22.74
CA TYR A 19 -16.83 -2.38 22.44
C TYR A 19 -16.15 -3.69 22.06
N ILE A 20 -16.45 -4.79 22.74
CA ILE A 20 -15.96 -6.13 22.41
C ILE A 20 -16.47 -6.55 21.03
N PHE A 21 -17.75 -6.34 20.70
CA PHE A 21 -18.29 -6.62 19.37
C PHE A 21 -17.57 -5.78 18.30
N LEU A 22 -17.40 -4.47 18.52
CA LEU A 22 -16.65 -3.59 17.62
C LEU A 22 -15.17 -3.99 17.48
N PHE A 23 -14.55 -4.54 18.53
CA PHE A 23 -13.17 -5.04 18.50
C PHE A 23 -13.05 -6.40 17.80
N VAL A 24 -14.02 -7.28 18.01
CA VAL A 24 -14.11 -8.62 17.37
C VAL A 24 -14.44 -8.47 15.88
N ASP A 25 -15.20 -7.45 15.49
CA ASP A 25 -15.40 -7.07 14.08
C ASP A 25 -14.10 -6.54 13.45
N CYS A 26 -13.17 -5.94 14.21
CA CYS A 26 -11.87 -5.52 13.69
C CYS A 26 -10.92 -6.71 13.40
N GLU A 27 -10.95 -7.75 14.25
CA GLU A 27 -10.18 -8.99 14.03
C GLU A 27 -10.78 -9.88 12.93
N THR A 28 -12.12 -9.91 12.76
CA THR A 28 -12.78 -10.79 11.76
C THR A 28 -13.04 -10.13 10.41
N THR A 29 -13.14 -8.80 10.31
CA THR A 29 -13.14 -8.10 8.99
C THR A 29 -11.80 -8.16 8.28
N THR A 30 -10.73 -8.51 9.00
CA THR A 30 -9.42 -8.83 8.41
C THR A 30 -9.42 -10.21 7.71
N ILE A 31 -10.42 -11.08 7.96
CA ILE A 31 -10.51 -12.43 7.37
C ILE A 31 -11.68 -12.58 6.36
N SER A 32 -12.72 -11.73 6.36
CA SER A 32 -13.94 -11.93 5.54
C SER A 32 -14.19 -10.93 4.39
N SER A 33 -13.21 -10.11 3.99
CA SER A 33 -13.37 -9.17 2.86
C SER A 33 -12.97 -9.73 1.48
N GLN A 34 -12.93 -11.06 1.33
CA GLN A 34 -12.89 -11.70 0.03
C GLN A 34 -14.26 -12.35 -0.23
N ILE A 35 -15.05 -11.72 -1.12
CA ILE A 35 -16.14 -12.26 -1.98
C ILE A 35 -17.34 -11.27 -2.01
N SER A 36 -17.23 -10.22 -2.83
CA SER A 36 -18.24 -9.86 -3.85
C SER A 36 -17.77 -8.64 -4.67
N THR A 37 -17.18 -8.97 -5.81
CA THR A 37 -17.01 -8.24 -7.07
C THR A 37 -17.61 -6.83 -7.19
N HIS A 38 -16.75 -5.81 -7.13
CA HIS A 38 -16.75 -4.72 -8.12
C HIS A 38 -15.32 -4.59 -8.63
N ILE A 39 -15.02 -5.34 -9.70
CA ILE A 39 -13.73 -5.28 -10.40
C ILE A 39 -13.68 -3.92 -11.08
N THR A 40 -13.03 -2.95 -10.44
CA THR A 40 -12.23 -1.96 -11.15
C THR A 40 -10.78 -2.41 -11.00
N ASP A 41 -10.28 -3.00 -12.07
CA ASP A 41 -8.87 -3.25 -12.34
C ASP A 41 -8.10 -1.92 -12.23
N ASP A 42 -7.67 -1.57 -11.02
CA ASP A 42 -6.44 -0.80 -10.85
C ASP A 42 -5.41 -1.78 -10.31
N GLY A 43 -4.85 -2.55 -11.25
CA GLY A 43 -3.88 -3.60 -10.99
C GLY A 43 -2.78 -3.12 -10.08
N ILE A 44 -2.70 -3.73 -8.89
CA ILE A 44 -1.42 -3.94 -8.23
C ILE A 44 -0.61 -4.71 -9.27
N LYS A 45 0.23 -3.98 -10.03
CA LYS A 45 1.26 -4.59 -10.85
C LYS A 45 2.14 -5.36 -9.87
N GLU A 46 1.87 -6.65 -9.69
CA GLU A 46 2.84 -7.59 -9.15
C GLU A 46 4.02 -7.59 -10.12
N ARG A 47 4.90 -6.61 -9.95
CA ARG A 47 6.21 -6.60 -10.58
C ARG A 47 7.01 -7.62 -9.77
N GLN A 48 6.87 -8.90 -10.12
CA GLN A 48 7.95 -9.87 -9.93
C GLN A 48 9.12 -9.40 -10.81
N LYS A 49 9.77 -8.29 -10.45
CA LYS A 49 11.04 -7.92 -11.02
C LYS A 49 12.08 -8.77 -10.32
N ARG A 50 12.24 -9.97 -10.87
CA ARG A 50 13.50 -10.69 -10.85
C ARG A 50 14.58 -9.69 -11.24
N ASP A 51 15.50 -9.46 -10.32
CA ASP A 51 16.80 -8.82 -10.48
C ASP A 51 16.96 -7.95 -11.72
N GLU A 52 16.66 -6.67 -11.59
CA GLU A 52 17.32 -5.66 -12.41
C GLU A 52 17.26 -4.35 -11.63
N ASN A 53 18.43 -3.73 -11.48
CA ASN A 53 18.57 -2.36 -11.03
C ASN A 53 17.49 -1.53 -11.75
N ASP A 54 16.43 -1.14 -11.03
CA ASP A 54 15.53 -0.07 -11.45
C ASP A 54 16.25 1.27 -11.19
N ASP A 55 17.47 1.39 -11.71
CA ASP A 55 18.01 2.67 -12.14
C ASP A 55 17.21 2.98 -13.40
N ASP A 56 16.09 3.67 -13.22
CA ASP A 56 15.17 4.10 -14.28
C ASP A 56 15.85 5.29 -15.02
N SER A 57 17.01 5.02 -15.60
CA SER A 57 17.78 5.92 -16.45
C SER A 57 17.29 5.77 -17.89
N ASP A 58 16.13 6.35 -18.17
CA ASP A 58 15.71 6.63 -19.54
C ASP A 58 15.44 8.13 -19.64
N ASP A 59 16.54 8.86 -19.84
CA ASP A 59 16.56 10.19 -20.46
C ASP A 59 16.59 9.99 -21.98
N GLU A 60 15.45 10.19 -22.64
CA GLU A 60 15.40 10.56 -24.05
C GLU A 60 14.63 11.89 -24.14
N ASP A 61 15.36 12.99 -23.92
CA ASP A 61 14.90 14.33 -24.24
C ASP A 61 14.82 14.48 -25.76
N GLU A 62 13.65 14.21 -26.36
CA GLU A 62 13.39 14.59 -27.76
C GLU A 62 13.34 16.13 -27.88
N GLU A 63 14.36 16.71 -28.51
CA GLU A 63 14.35 18.11 -28.96
C GLU A 63 13.22 18.33 -29.99
N VAL A 64 12.12 18.95 -29.56
CA VAL A 64 11.04 19.35 -30.47
C VAL A 64 11.43 20.65 -31.19
N ASN A 65 11.86 20.52 -32.45
CA ASN A 65 11.98 21.64 -33.39
C ASN A 65 10.59 22.00 -33.97
N ASP A 66 9.92 22.99 -33.36
CA ASP A 66 8.63 23.49 -33.84
C ASP A 66 8.82 24.58 -34.92
N ASN A 67 8.74 24.19 -36.19
CA ASN A 67 8.48 25.10 -37.32
C ASN A 67 7.16 24.69 -37.99
N ASP A 68 6.01 25.11 -37.44
CA ASP A 68 4.77 25.04 -38.21
C ASP A 68 3.85 26.23 -37.93
N SER A 69 3.43 26.86 -39.03
CA SER A 69 2.61 28.06 -39.08
C SER A 69 1.17 27.66 -39.39
N ASN A 70 0.29 27.93 -38.43
CA ASN A 70 -1.18 27.94 -38.54
C ASN A 70 -1.94 26.65 -38.15
N SER A 71 -2.32 26.58 -36.87
CA SER A 71 -3.57 25.94 -36.41
C SER A 71 -3.88 26.44 -34.99
N ARG A 72 -5.07 27.02 -34.78
CA ARG A 72 -5.57 27.51 -33.48
C ARG A 72 -5.98 26.35 -32.57
N GLU A 73 -5.03 25.49 -32.23
CA GLU A 73 -5.24 24.41 -31.29
C GLU A 73 -4.39 24.71 -30.06
N LYS A 74 -5.06 24.89 -28.91
CA LYS A 74 -4.41 25.20 -27.63
C LYS A 74 -3.52 24.03 -27.24
N ARG A 75 -2.26 24.04 -27.70
CA ARG A 75 -1.20 23.13 -27.24
C ARG A 75 -0.99 23.38 -25.75
N LYS A 76 -1.64 22.58 -24.90
CA LYS A 76 -1.35 22.52 -23.46
C LYS A 76 0.10 22.05 -23.33
N LYS A 77 1.01 22.99 -23.07
CA LYS A 77 2.40 22.69 -22.71
C LYS A 77 2.37 21.76 -21.49
N LYS A 78 2.70 20.48 -21.67
CA LYS A 78 2.92 19.57 -20.54
C LYS A 78 4.19 20.05 -19.83
N GLY A 79 4.06 20.38 -18.55
CA GLY A 79 5.20 20.76 -17.72
C GLY A 79 6.13 19.56 -17.50
N PRO A 80 7.33 19.79 -16.93
CA PRO A 80 8.25 18.72 -16.59
C PRO A 80 7.58 17.73 -15.63
N LYS A 81 7.62 16.43 -15.97
CA LYS A 81 7.13 15.33 -15.15
C LYS A 81 8.18 15.00 -14.10
N VAL A 82 7.85 15.10 -12.82
CA VAL A 82 8.83 14.93 -11.73
C VAL A 82 8.74 13.50 -11.20
N ARG A 83 9.74 12.65 -11.46
CA ARG A 83 9.71 11.26 -10.99
C ARG A 83 9.75 11.18 -9.45
N LYS A 84 9.20 10.09 -8.90
CA LYS A 84 9.27 9.78 -7.47
C LYS A 84 10.69 9.37 -7.08
N VAL A 85 11.17 9.91 -5.97
CA VAL A 85 12.44 9.58 -5.36
C VAL A 85 12.19 8.71 -4.14
N TRP A 86 12.75 7.51 -4.14
CA TRP A 86 12.57 6.53 -3.07
C TRP A 86 13.80 6.46 -2.16
N ASP A 87 13.57 6.23 -0.88
CA ASP A 87 14.64 5.88 0.06
C ASP A 87 15.13 4.44 -0.18
N ARG A 88 16.22 4.09 0.49
CA ARG A 88 16.74 2.73 0.56
C ARG A 88 15.66 1.78 1.11
N TRP A 89 15.66 0.58 0.56
CA TRP A 89 14.89 -0.51 1.12
C TRP A 89 15.30 -0.82 2.56
N SER A 90 14.30 -1.07 3.40
CA SER A 90 14.51 -1.67 4.72
C SER A 90 15.14 -3.05 4.60
N LYS A 91 15.64 -3.56 5.73
CA LYS A 91 15.97 -4.98 5.85
C LYS A 91 14.70 -5.82 5.61
N TRP A 92 14.91 -7.02 5.08
CA TRP A 92 13.86 -8.04 5.02
C TRP A 92 13.43 -8.41 6.44
N SER A 93 12.12 -8.60 6.63
CA SER A 93 11.58 -9.21 7.84
C SER A 93 12.08 -10.65 8.00
N GLU A 94 11.87 -11.22 9.18
CA GLU A 94 11.98 -12.66 9.36
C GLU A 94 10.96 -13.40 8.48
N CYS A 95 11.23 -14.68 8.25
CA CYS A 95 10.29 -15.55 7.54
C CYS A 95 9.01 -15.66 8.35
N SER A 96 7.85 -15.56 7.69
CA SER A 96 6.54 -15.67 8.35
C SER A 96 6.28 -17.00 9.04
N VAL A 97 7.13 -18.01 8.78
CA VAL A 97 7.05 -19.36 9.33
C VAL A 97 8.42 -19.78 9.87
N SER A 98 8.42 -20.71 10.80
CA SER A 98 9.65 -21.36 11.31
C SER A 98 9.98 -22.67 10.58
N CYS A 99 9.03 -23.26 9.84
CA CYS A 99 9.21 -24.45 9.01
C CYS A 99 8.40 -24.33 7.70
N GLY A 100 8.80 -25.04 6.65
CA GLY A 100 8.13 -25.04 5.35
C GLY A 100 8.31 -23.74 4.55
N ILE A 101 7.29 -23.36 3.78
CA ILE A 101 7.33 -22.21 2.87
C ILE A 101 6.64 -21.01 3.52
N GLY A 102 7.34 -19.88 3.59
CA GLY A 102 6.81 -18.63 4.11
C GLY A 102 7.12 -17.42 3.22
N LYS A 103 6.89 -16.23 3.79
CA LYS A 103 7.16 -14.94 3.13
C LYS A 103 8.01 -14.03 4.00
N GLN A 104 8.84 -13.22 3.36
CA GLN A 104 9.54 -12.08 3.97
C GLN A 104 9.08 -10.80 3.28
N THR A 105 8.97 -9.73 4.05
CA THR A 105 8.52 -8.42 3.58
C THR A 105 9.57 -7.36 3.88
N ARG A 106 9.77 -6.40 2.99
CA ARG A 106 10.54 -5.18 3.24
C ARG A 106 9.81 -3.95 2.71
N TRP A 107 10.17 -2.78 3.20
CA TRP A 107 9.48 -1.52 2.90
C TRP A 107 10.47 -0.42 2.50
N ARG A 108 10.01 0.56 1.74
CA ARG A 108 10.72 1.83 1.49
C ARG A 108 9.73 2.99 1.50
N HIS A 109 10.23 4.20 1.76
CA HIS A 109 9.43 5.43 1.78
C HIS A 109 9.75 6.29 0.57
N CYS A 110 8.74 7.00 0.07
CA CYS A 110 8.92 8.03 -0.93
C CYS A 110 9.44 9.30 -0.23
N ILE A 111 10.60 9.81 -0.64
CA ILE A 111 11.30 10.92 0.03
C ILE A 111 11.41 12.19 -0.81
N GLY A 112 10.97 12.17 -2.08
CA GLY A 112 10.97 13.37 -2.92
C GLY A 112 10.32 13.20 -4.29
N GLY A 113 10.15 14.29 -5.01
CA GLY A 113 9.45 14.32 -6.30
C GLY A 113 7.93 14.27 -6.15
N GLU A 114 7.24 13.51 -7.01
CA GLU A 114 5.77 13.33 -6.99
C GLU A 114 5.28 12.39 -5.86
N CYS A 115 5.79 12.53 -4.62
CA CYS A 115 5.33 11.72 -3.48
C CYS A 115 4.04 12.27 -2.86
N ALA A 116 3.11 11.38 -2.51
CA ALA A 116 2.03 11.72 -1.59
C ALA A 116 2.52 11.73 -0.12
N PRO A 117 1.87 12.47 0.80
CA PRO A 117 2.20 12.43 2.22
C PRO A 117 2.14 11.01 2.78
N GLY A 118 3.27 10.52 3.31
CA GLY A 118 3.37 9.18 3.91
C GLY A 118 3.40 8.02 2.91
N GLU A 119 3.67 8.29 1.63
CA GLU A 119 3.74 7.25 0.62
C GLU A 119 4.86 6.24 0.89
N LYS A 120 4.54 4.96 0.80
CA LYS A 120 5.44 3.83 1.03
C LYS A 120 5.16 2.69 0.06
N GLU A 121 6.17 1.87 -0.17
CA GLU A 121 6.09 0.69 -1.02
C GLU A 121 6.58 -0.54 -0.27
N ALA A 122 5.91 -1.68 -0.49
CA ALA A 122 6.28 -2.98 0.07
C ALA A 122 6.79 -3.91 -1.02
N GLN A 123 7.79 -4.73 -0.69
CA GLN A 123 8.19 -5.86 -1.49
C GLN A 123 8.09 -7.15 -0.68
N ILE A 124 7.62 -8.21 -1.33
CA ILE A 124 7.45 -9.53 -0.74
C ILE A 124 8.33 -10.52 -1.50
N LYS A 125 9.00 -11.42 -0.78
CA LYS A 125 9.70 -12.56 -1.36
C LYS A 125 9.37 -13.84 -0.59
N THR A 126 9.45 -14.98 -1.26
CA THR A 126 9.31 -16.29 -0.62
C THR A 126 10.56 -16.65 0.16
N CYS A 127 10.39 -17.25 1.34
CA CYS A 127 11.44 -17.90 2.12
C CYS A 127 11.11 -19.38 2.28
N VAL A 128 12.14 -20.22 2.33
CA VAL A 128 12.02 -21.66 2.55
C VAL A 128 12.80 -22.01 3.80
N MET A 129 12.09 -22.51 4.80
CA MET A 129 12.60 -22.98 6.08
C MET A 129 12.73 -24.52 6.05
N PRO A 130 13.35 -25.15 7.07
CA PRO A 130 13.37 -26.60 7.18
C PRO A 130 11.96 -27.20 7.10
N PRO A 131 11.80 -28.46 6.64
CA PRO A 131 10.50 -29.12 6.62
C PRO A 131 9.82 -29.07 7.99
N CYS A 132 8.50 -28.93 7.95
CA CYS A 132 7.64 -29.34 9.05
C CYS A 132 7.51 -30.89 8.99
#